data_AF-A0AAW9TCP1-F1
#
_entry.id   AF-A0AAW9TCP1-F1
#
_cell.length_a   1.000
_cell.length_b   1.000
_cell.length_c   1.000
_cell.angle_alpha   90.00
_cell.angle_beta   90.00
_cell.angle_gamma   90.00
#
_symmetry.space_group_name_H-M   'P 1'
#
loop_
_entity.id
_entity.type
_entity.pdbx_description
1 polymer ?
#
loop_
_entity_poly.entity_id
_entity_poly.type
_entity_poly.pdbx_seq_one_letter_code
_entity_poly.pdbx_strand_id
1 'polypeptide(L)'
;MKSIIKHVWFAESTASLKEYDFLEGRDYNNINRESLMVHRIIDGIIFKYNEVLKSYSSKVSLCVRYKDIPAALDKLRIPKDYTILVGSIGNHLLPKGYAASPNVHFVYSRQLEIIIMRNNVLPFASFERTVCDKEGYELIDKDKSKVLYSNIWKIRDNEDAKNRAAEMKLFYLVIGCYAAICMPPENERKCIRIKAVDGITQDTFDLDKIMCITEYKL
;
A
#
# COMPACT_ATOMS: atom_id res chain seq x y z
N MET A 1 19.03 6.91 14.50
CA MET A 1 18.10 5.87 13.99
C MET A 1 18.95 4.73 13.46
N LYS A 2 18.77 3.52 13.97
CA LYS A 2 19.41 2.31 13.43
C LYS A 2 19.00 2.12 11.96
N SER A 3 19.89 1.57 11.16
CA SER A 3 19.85 1.54 9.68
C SER A 3 18.50 1.17 9.09
N ILE A 4 17.77 2.15 8.53
CA ILE A 4 16.57 1.90 7.73
C ILE A 4 17.02 1.34 6.38
N ILE A 5 16.47 0.19 5.98
CA ILE A 5 16.64 -0.37 4.65
C ILE A 5 15.57 0.26 3.76
N LYS A 6 16.01 0.86 2.65
CA LYS A 6 15.13 1.55 1.69
C LYS A 6 15.13 0.78 0.38
N HIS A 7 13.99 0.17 0.03
CA HIS A 7 13.82 -0.39 -1.31
C HIS A 7 13.06 0.60 -2.17
N VAL A 8 13.76 1.19 -3.14
CA VAL A 8 13.20 2.11 -4.13
C VAL A 8 12.83 1.36 -5.40
N TRP A 9 11.74 1.75 -6.05
CA TRP A 9 11.40 1.33 -7.40
C TRP A 9 10.62 2.41 -8.13
N PHE A 10 10.55 2.32 -9.45
CA PHE A 10 9.70 3.16 -10.27
C PHE A 10 8.32 2.50 -10.44
N ALA A 11 7.26 3.19 -10.02
CA ALA A 11 5.88 2.77 -10.21
C ALA A 11 5.30 3.58 -11.36
N GLU A 12 4.82 2.91 -12.42
CA GLU A 12 4.24 3.56 -13.59
C GLU A 12 2.90 2.93 -13.97
N SER A 13 2.03 3.73 -14.58
CA SER A 13 0.81 3.29 -15.22
C SER A 13 0.72 3.91 -16.60
N THR A 14 0.20 3.14 -17.56
CA THR A 14 0.02 3.57 -18.95
C THR A 14 -1.43 3.34 -19.38
N ALA A 15 -1.94 4.22 -20.23
CA ALA A 15 -3.25 4.09 -20.85
C ALA A 15 -3.19 4.62 -22.29
N SER A 16 -3.87 3.93 -23.22
CA SER A 16 -4.06 4.43 -24.58
C SER A 16 -5.43 5.11 -24.71
N LEU A 17 -5.45 6.28 -25.34
CA LEU A 17 -6.65 7.03 -25.71
C LEU A 17 -6.90 6.85 -27.21
N LYS A 18 -8.15 6.62 -27.59
CA LYS A 18 -8.58 6.46 -29.01
C LYS A 18 -9.39 7.68 -29.45
N GLU A 19 -9.56 7.86 -30.77
CA GLU A 19 -10.23 8.99 -31.44
C GLU A 19 -11.48 9.58 -30.72
N TYR A 20 -12.37 8.75 -30.19
CA TYR A 20 -13.57 9.18 -29.44
C TYR A 20 -13.27 9.91 -28.11
N ASP A 21 -12.15 9.60 -27.46
CA ASP A 21 -11.74 10.20 -26.19
C ASP A 21 -11.29 11.67 -26.36
N PHE A 22 -10.92 12.08 -27.59
CA PHE A 22 -10.45 13.44 -27.90
C PHE A 22 -11.55 14.38 -28.41
N LEU A 23 -12.45 13.86 -29.25
CA LEU A 23 -13.41 14.69 -30.00
C LEU A 23 -14.53 15.26 -29.12
N GLU A 24 -14.80 14.69 -27.95
CA GLU A 24 -15.89 15.16 -27.10
C GLU A 24 -15.53 16.32 -26.15
N GLY A 25 -14.26 16.72 -26.02
CA GLY A 25 -13.89 17.88 -25.18
C GLY A 25 -14.37 17.82 -23.71
N ARG A 26 -14.81 16.65 -23.22
CA ARG A 26 -15.26 16.49 -21.84
C ARG A 26 -14.05 16.23 -20.96
N ASP A 27 -13.44 17.30 -20.47
CA ASP A 27 -12.33 17.30 -19.50
C ASP A 27 -12.55 16.33 -18.31
N TYR A 28 -13.81 16.06 -17.95
CA TYR A 28 -14.22 15.09 -16.93
C TYR A 28 -13.79 13.64 -17.17
N ASN A 29 -13.72 13.17 -18.42
CA ASN A 29 -13.31 11.79 -18.74
C ASN A 29 -11.80 11.58 -18.58
N ASN A 30 -11.00 12.65 -18.75
CA ASN A 30 -9.55 12.61 -18.67
C ASN A 30 -9.06 12.68 -17.21
N ILE A 31 -9.68 13.52 -16.36
CA ILE A 31 -9.39 13.57 -14.91
C ILE A 31 -9.67 12.22 -14.23
N ASN A 32 -10.75 11.54 -14.63
CA ASN A 32 -11.07 10.20 -14.13
C ASN A 32 -10.01 9.15 -14.53
N ARG A 33 -9.37 9.31 -15.71
CA ARG A 33 -8.31 8.38 -16.17
C ARG A 33 -6.97 8.61 -15.46
N GLU A 34 -6.58 9.86 -15.23
CA GLU A 34 -5.41 10.16 -14.40
C GLU A 34 -5.59 9.64 -12.98
N SER A 35 -6.78 9.86 -12.39
CA SER A 35 -7.14 9.34 -11.08
C SER A 35 -7.06 7.81 -11.03
N LEU A 36 -7.54 7.12 -12.08
CA LEU A 36 -7.42 5.66 -12.20
C LEU A 36 -5.96 5.20 -12.31
N MET A 37 -5.12 5.93 -13.04
CA MET A 37 -3.69 5.62 -13.19
C MET A 37 -2.93 5.84 -11.88
N VAL A 38 -3.23 6.90 -11.15
CA VAL A 38 -2.73 7.13 -9.78
C VAL A 38 -3.19 6.02 -8.85
N HIS A 39 -4.46 5.61 -8.93
CA HIS A 39 -4.99 4.48 -8.15
C HIS A 39 -4.22 3.19 -8.44
N ARG A 40 -3.91 2.88 -9.71
CA ARG A 40 -3.07 1.72 -10.08
C ARG A 40 -1.66 1.78 -9.50
N ILE A 41 -1.06 2.98 -9.43
CA ILE A 41 0.25 3.17 -8.77
C ILE A 41 0.13 2.89 -7.26
N ILE A 42 -0.92 3.40 -6.61
CA ILE A 42 -1.20 3.16 -5.19
C ILE A 42 -1.43 1.67 -4.93
N ASP A 43 -2.21 0.97 -5.77
CA ASP A 43 -2.42 -0.48 -5.68
C ASP A 43 -1.10 -1.26 -5.79
N GLY A 44 -0.21 -0.83 -6.69
CA GLY A 44 1.14 -1.38 -6.81
C GLY A 44 1.96 -1.20 -5.52
N ILE A 45 1.86 -0.04 -4.87
CA ILE A 45 2.52 0.22 -3.59
C ILE A 45 1.92 -0.64 -2.48
N ILE A 46 0.60 -0.75 -2.39
CA ILE A 46 -0.11 -1.62 -1.44
C ILE A 46 0.33 -3.07 -1.61
N PHE A 47 0.42 -3.54 -2.85
CA PHE A 47 0.91 -4.89 -3.15
C PHE A 47 2.33 -5.10 -2.62
N LYS A 48 3.27 -4.19 -2.93
CA LYS A 48 4.64 -4.28 -2.42
C LYS A 48 4.72 -4.17 -0.90
N TYR A 49 3.90 -3.33 -0.29
CA TYR A 49 3.83 -3.19 1.17
C TYR A 49 3.41 -4.51 1.83
N ASN A 50 2.43 -5.20 1.25
CA ASN A 50 2.02 -6.53 1.72
C ASN A 50 3.13 -7.58 1.56
N GLU A 51 3.87 -7.57 0.46
CA GLU A 51 5.04 -8.46 0.28
C GLU A 51 6.10 -8.19 1.35
N VAL A 52 6.36 -6.92 1.68
CA VAL A 52 7.25 -6.55 2.79
C VAL A 52 6.72 -7.06 4.12
N LEU A 53 5.42 -6.89 4.42
CA LEU A 53 4.84 -7.43 5.66
C LEU A 53 5.00 -8.95 5.76
N LYS A 54 4.85 -9.70 4.67
CA LYS A 54 5.08 -11.16 4.63
C LYS A 54 6.51 -11.55 4.97
N SER A 55 7.49 -10.67 4.74
CA SER A 55 8.89 -10.92 5.09
C SER A 55 9.19 -10.81 6.60
N TYR A 56 8.26 -10.27 7.40
CA TYR A 56 8.47 -10.14 8.84
C TYR A 56 8.39 -11.51 9.51
N SER A 57 9.37 -11.80 10.37
CA SER A 57 9.40 -13.02 11.17
C SER A 57 8.24 -13.01 12.17
N SER A 58 7.35 -13.97 12.05
CA SER A 58 6.28 -14.19 13.02
C SER A 58 6.85 -14.88 14.25
N LYS A 59 6.86 -14.20 15.40
CA LYS A 59 7.23 -14.80 16.69
C LYS A 59 6.20 -15.80 17.17
N VAL A 60 4.94 -15.52 16.89
CA VAL A 60 3.83 -16.45 17.09
C VAL A 60 2.78 -16.18 16.02
N SER A 61 2.27 -17.27 15.44
CA SER A 61 1.15 -17.24 14.53
C SER A 61 -0.01 -17.96 15.22
N LEU A 62 -1.06 -17.22 15.54
CA LEU A 62 -2.24 -17.69 16.27
C LEU A 62 -3.41 -17.81 15.31
N CYS A 63 -4.24 -18.83 15.47
CA CYS A 63 -5.49 -18.99 14.75
C CYS A 63 -6.67 -18.77 15.71
N VAL A 64 -7.57 -17.83 15.39
CA VAL A 64 -8.75 -17.51 16.21
C VAL A 64 -10.00 -17.40 15.35
N ARG A 65 -11.15 -17.69 15.95
CA ARG A 65 -12.45 -17.46 15.30
C ARG A 65 -12.74 -15.97 15.25
N TYR A 66 -13.49 -15.52 14.24
CA TYR A 66 -13.94 -14.12 14.17
C TYR A 66 -14.58 -13.62 15.47
N LYS A 67 -15.46 -14.43 16.07
CA LYS A 67 -16.13 -14.09 17.33
C LYS A 67 -15.20 -13.96 18.54
N ASP A 68 -14.01 -14.57 18.47
CA ASP A 68 -13.05 -14.57 19.58
C ASP A 68 -11.96 -13.50 19.40
N ILE A 69 -11.96 -12.74 18.29
CA ILE A 69 -11.02 -11.65 18.06
C ILE A 69 -11.00 -10.65 19.23
N PRO A 70 -12.16 -10.18 19.76
CA PRO A 70 -12.13 -9.27 20.89
C PRO A 70 -11.43 -9.86 22.12
N ALA A 71 -11.77 -11.10 22.49
CA ALA A 71 -11.16 -11.79 23.62
C ALA A 71 -9.65 -12.03 23.40
N ALA A 72 -9.23 -12.34 22.17
CA ALA A 72 -7.82 -12.51 21.82
C ALA A 72 -7.03 -11.21 21.97
N LEU A 73 -7.57 -10.10 21.49
CA LEU A 73 -6.95 -8.78 21.60
C LEU A 73 -6.87 -8.31 23.06
N ASP A 74 -7.90 -8.58 23.86
CA ASP A 74 -7.92 -8.28 25.30
C ASP A 74 -6.87 -9.10 26.06
N LYS A 75 -6.72 -10.40 25.76
CA LYS A 75 -5.69 -11.26 26.37
C LYS A 75 -4.27 -10.77 26.07
N LEU A 76 -4.03 -10.25 24.87
CA LEU A 76 -2.71 -9.72 24.48
C LEU A 76 -2.30 -8.46 25.25
N ARG A 77 -3.25 -7.70 25.81
CA ARG A 77 -2.99 -6.47 26.58
C ARG A 77 -2.02 -5.51 25.89
N ILE A 78 -2.30 -5.22 24.61
CA ILE A 78 -1.40 -4.50 23.70
C ILE A 78 -1.14 -3.06 24.21
N PRO A 79 0.11 -2.71 24.59
CA PRO A 79 0.44 -1.36 25.03
C PRO A 79 0.53 -0.36 23.87
N LYS A 80 0.68 0.92 24.21
CA LYS A 80 0.68 2.04 23.24
C LYS A 80 1.89 2.09 22.31
N ASP A 81 2.99 1.40 22.61
CA ASP A 81 4.19 1.34 21.77
C ASP A 81 4.10 0.29 20.66
N TYR A 82 2.93 -0.33 20.48
CA TYR A 82 2.63 -1.29 19.43
C TYR A 82 1.63 -0.75 18.43
N THR A 83 1.81 -1.17 17.18
CA THR A 83 0.93 -0.93 16.05
C THR A 83 0.19 -2.22 15.72
N ILE A 84 -1.10 -2.08 15.40
CA ILE A 84 -2.02 -3.17 15.05
C ILE A 84 -2.50 -2.94 13.62
N LEU A 85 -2.06 -3.79 12.70
CA LEU A 85 -2.49 -3.78 11.30
C LEU A 85 -3.63 -4.78 11.13
N VAL A 86 -4.82 -4.30 10.77
CA VAL A 86 -6.01 -5.12 10.58
C VAL A 86 -6.22 -5.34 9.08
N GLY A 87 -5.94 -6.56 8.62
CA GLY A 87 -6.04 -7.00 7.23
C GLY A 87 -7.40 -7.63 6.94
N SER A 88 -8.23 -6.94 6.16
CA SER A 88 -9.51 -7.44 5.63
C SER A 88 -10.53 -7.95 6.66
N ILE A 89 -10.34 -7.64 7.95
CA ILE A 89 -11.29 -7.91 9.03
C ILE A 89 -12.15 -6.65 9.24
N GLY A 90 -13.47 -6.82 9.24
CA GLY A 90 -14.41 -5.71 9.43
C GLY A 90 -14.33 -5.11 10.84
N ASN A 91 -14.43 -3.78 10.94
CA ASN A 91 -14.39 -3.05 12.21
C ASN A 91 -15.42 -3.57 13.25
N HIS A 92 -16.58 -4.05 12.81
CA HIS A 92 -17.62 -4.61 13.67
C HIS A 92 -17.18 -5.86 14.46
N LEU A 93 -16.06 -6.49 14.09
CA LEU A 93 -15.48 -7.66 14.76
C LEU A 93 -14.38 -7.28 15.78
N LEU A 94 -14.02 -6.00 15.86
CA LEU A 94 -13.02 -5.49 16.82
C LEU A 94 -13.70 -5.03 18.11
N PRO A 95 -12.97 -4.95 19.24
CA PRO A 95 -13.47 -4.33 20.46
C PRO A 95 -14.02 -2.91 20.22
N LYS A 96 -15.02 -2.52 21.00
CA LYS A 96 -15.60 -1.17 20.88
C LYS A 96 -14.52 -0.10 21.11
N GLY A 97 -14.38 0.82 20.15
CA GLY A 97 -13.38 1.91 20.21
C GLY A 97 -12.00 1.56 19.65
N TYR A 98 -11.72 0.31 19.28
CA TYR A 98 -10.42 -0.09 18.73
C TYR A 98 -10.08 0.65 17.43
N ALA A 99 -11.02 0.76 16.50
CA ALA A 99 -10.78 1.46 15.23
C ALA A 99 -10.54 2.97 15.37
N ALA A 100 -10.90 3.57 16.50
CA ALA A 100 -10.59 4.97 16.78
C ALA A 100 -9.19 5.14 17.42
N SER A 101 -8.51 4.05 17.76
CA SER A 101 -7.15 4.09 18.31
C SER A 101 -6.15 4.53 17.24
N PRO A 102 -5.25 5.48 17.52
CA PRO A 102 -4.24 5.92 16.56
C PRO A 102 -3.23 4.82 16.19
N ASN A 103 -3.17 3.74 16.97
CA ASN A 103 -2.27 2.61 16.75
C ASN A 103 -2.90 1.48 15.92
N VAL A 104 -4.18 1.61 15.54
CA VAL A 104 -4.89 0.59 14.76
C VAL A 104 -5.02 1.12 13.33
N HIS A 105 -4.47 0.39 12.37
CA HIS A 105 -4.55 0.75 10.96
C HIS A 105 -5.20 -0.38 10.16
N PHE A 106 -6.21 -0.04 9.39
CA PHE A 106 -6.78 -0.96 8.42
C PHE A 106 -5.90 -0.98 7.18
N VAL A 107 -5.43 -2.17 6.83
CA VAL A 107 -4.59 -2.39 5.66
C VAL A 107 -5.33 -3.30 4.69
N TYR A 108 -5.18 -3.03 3.40
CA TYR A 108 -5.67 -3.95 2.39
C TYR A 108 -4.77 -5.19 2.39
N SER A 109 -5.33 -6.36 2.70
CA SER A 109 -4.61 -7.63 2.68
C SER A 109 -5.43 -8.71 1.97
N ARG A 110 -4.77 -9.61 1.26
CA ARG A 110 -5.44 -10.80 0.70
C ARG A 110 -5.78 -11.85 1.77
N GLN A 111 -5.26 -11.69 2.99
CA GLN A 111 -5.47 -12.59 4.11
C GLN A 111 -6.25 -11.88 5.21
N LEU A 112 -7.14 -12.64 5.86
CA LEU A 112 -7.95 -12.21 6.99
C LEU A 112 -7.09 -12.37 8.25
N GLU A 113 -6.33 -11.33 8.59
CA GLU A 113 -5.37 -11.39 9.69
C GLU A 113 -5.20 -10.06 10.41
N ILE A 114 -4.73 -10.14 11.65
CA ILE A 114 -4.24 -9.02 12.43
C ILE A 114 -2.74 -9.22 12.63
N ILE A 115 -1.95 -8.21 12.28
CA ILE A 115 -0.49 -8.20 12.48
C ILE A 115 -0.17 -7.18 13.56
N ILE A 116 0.52 -7.59 14.61
CA ILE A 116 0.90 -6.72 15.72
C ILE A 116 2.41 -6.64 15.78
N MET A 117 2.95 -5.42 15.84
CA MET A 117 4.39 -5.16 15.86
C MET A 117 4.70 -3.90 16.67
N ARG A 118 5.95 -3.74 17.11
CA ARG A 118 6.35 -2.48 17.77
C ARG A 118 6.32 -1.32 16.77
N ASN A 119 6.03 -0.11 17.25
CA ASN A 119 5.94 1.09 16.41
C ASN A 119 7.25 1.37 15.66
N ASN A 120 8.40 1.09 16.29
CA ASN A 120 9.73 1.34 15.70
C ASN A 120 10.10 0.36 14.57
N VAL A 121 9.33 -0.71 14.37
CA VAL A 121 9.55 -1.68 13.29
C VAL A 121 8.49 -1.60 12.19
N LEU A 122 7.54 -0.66 12.28
CA LEU A 122 6.50 -0.47 11.27
C LEU A 122 7.14 -0.02 9.94
N PRO A 123 6.96 -0.75 8.83
CA PRO A 123 7.42 -0.27 7.53
C PRO A 123 6.53 0.89 7.08
N PHE A 124 7.07 1.78 6.25
CA PHE A 124 6.28 2.88 5.68
C PHE A 124 6.61 3.10 4.22
N ALA A 125 5.58 3.42 3.45
CA ALA A 125 5.74 3.87 2.08
C ALA A 125 6.16 5.35 2.07
N SER A 126 7.10 5.68 1.20
CA SER A 126 7.58 7.05 0.99
C SER A 126 7.60 7.30 -0.51
N PHE A 127 7.06 8.43 -0.93
CA PHE A 127 7.18 8.90 -2.30
C PHE A 127 8.41 9.79 -2.36
N GLU A 128 9.32 9.50 -3.27
CA GLU A 128 10.49 10.36 -3.45
C GLU A 128 10.08 11.61 -4.23
N ARG A 129 10.14 12.76 -3.56
CA ARG A 129 10.05 14.04 -4.23
C ARG A 129 11.29 14.19 -5.11
N THR A 130 11.10 14.14 -6.42
CA THR A 130 12.12 14.65 -7.34
C THR A 130 11.69 16.04 -7.76
N VAL A 131 12.58 17.02 -7.59
CA VAL A 131 12.40 18.36 -8.15
C VAL A 131 12.65 18.22 -9.64
N CYS A 132 11.68 18.62 -10.46
CA CYS A 132 11.88 18.64 -11.89
C CYS A 132 12.36 20.03 -12.30
N ASP A 133 13.67 20.15 -12.44
CA ASP A 133 14.33 21.40 -12.83
C ASP A 133 14.42 21.56 -14.36
N LYS A 134 13.78 20.66 -15.13
CA LYS A 134 13.83 20.67 -16.61
C LYS A 134 12.58 21.32 -17.21
N GLU A 135 12.80 22.42 -17.94
CA GLU A 135 11.88 22.91 -18.96
C GLU A 135 12.04 22.05 -20.23
N GLY A 136 11.07 21.20 -20.55
CA GLY A 136 11.07 20.45 -21.80
C GLY A 136 10.32 19.13 -21.76
N TYR A 137 9.89 18.67 -22.93
CA TYR A 137 9.29 17.35 -23.14
C TYR A 137 10.41 16.31 -23.20
N GLU A 138 10.46 15.37 -22.26
CA GLU A 138 11.23 14.13 -22.46
C GLU A 138 10.24 12.95 -22.47
N LEU A 139 10.24 12.20 -23.58
CA LEU A 139 9.74 10.82 -23.59
C LEU A 139 10.43 10.07 -22.44
N ILE A 140 9.68 9.25 -21.70
CA ILE A 140 10.18 8.54 -20.52
C ILE A 140 11.35 7.63 -20.93
N ASP A 141 12.57 8.12 -20.75
CA ASP A 141 13.80 7.35 -20.77
C ASP A 141 13.88 6.64 -19.41
N LYS A 142 13.67 5.32 -19.43
CA LYS A 142 13.67 4.44 -18.24
C LYS A 142 14.95 4.54 -17.41
N ASP A 143 16.04 5.00 -18.01
CA ASP A 143 17.35 5.11 -17.36
C ASP A 143 17.66 6.52 -16.82
N LYS A 144 16.83 7.54 -17.11
CA LYS A 144 17.19 8.95 -16.83
C LYS A 144 16.19 9.82 -16.09
N SER A 145 14.87 9.72 -16.35
CA SER A 145 13.95 10.81 -15.93
C SER A 145 12.88 10.39 -14.93
N LYS A 146 12.74 11.22 -13.89
CA LYS A 146 12.11 10.94 -12.61
C LYS A 146 10.89 11.84 -12.35
N VAL A 147 9.77 11.23 -11.96
CA VAL A 147 8.54 11.79 -11.32
C VAL A 147 7.37 12.22 -12.22
N LEU A 148 6.18 12.12 -11.59
CA LEU A 148 4.80 12.34 -12.02
C LEU A 148 4.64 13.50 -13.01
N TYR A 149 4.28 13.14 -14.24
CA TYR A 149 3.70 14.05 -15.20
C TYR A 149 2.50 13.38 -15.85
N SER A 150 1.29 13.90 -15.62
CA SER A 150 0.33 13.90 -16.71
C SER A 150 0.68 15.09 -17.59
N ASN A 151 0.84 14.86 -18.90
CA ASN A 151 1.09 15.91 -19.88
C ASN A 151 -0.18 16.29 -20.67
N ILE A 152 -1.38 15.91 -20.20
CA ILE A 152 -2.65 16.21 -20.89
C ILE A 152 -2.83 17.71 -21.15
N TRP A 153 -2.52 18.55 -20.17
CA TRP A 153 -2.57 20.00 -20.25
C TRP A 153 -1.59 20.59 -21.29
N LYS A 154 -0.45 19.94 -21.55
CA LYS A 154 0.53 20.37 -22.56
C LYS A 154 0.21 19.91 -23.99
N ILE A 155 -0.84 19.08 -24.20
CA ILE A 155 -1.38 18.77 -25.55
C ILE A 155 -1.98 20.03 -26.18
N ARG A 156 -2.37 21.02 -25.37
CA ARG A 156 -2.83 22.32 -25.87
C ARG A 156 -1.71 23.11 -26.58
N ASP A 157 -0.45 22.87 -26.21
CA ASP A 157 0.67 23.76 -26.57
C ASP A 157 1.78 23.11 -27.44
N ASN A 158 1.66 21.82 -27.81
CA ASN A 158 2.65 21.13 -28.67
C ASN A 158 2.00 20.53 -29.92
N GLU A 159 2.18 21.24 -31.04
CA GLU A 159 1.53 20.96 -32.31
C GLU A 159 1.99 19.64 -32.95
N ASP A 160 3.27 19.27 -32.83
CA ASP A 160 3.81 18.03 -33.44
C ASP A 160 3.33 16.75 -32.76
N ALA A 161 3.15 16.77 -31.44
CA ALA A 161 2.59 15.65 -30.69
C ALA A 161 1.10 15.50 -30.98
N LYS A 162 0.39 16.63 -31.11
CA LYS A 162 -1.01 16.67 -31.52
C LYS A 162 -1.21 16.17 -32.95
N ASN A 163 -0.35 16.58 -33.88
CA ASN A 163 -0.40 16.18 -35.29
C ASN A 163 -0.13 14.67 -35.44
N ARG A 164 0.90 14.13 -34.78
CA ARG A 164 1.15 12.68 -34.78
C ARG A 164 0.04 11.87 -34.12
N ALA A 165 -0.51 12.35 -33.00
CA ALA A 165 -1.64 11.70 -32.35
C ALA A 165 -2.92 11.73 -33.22
N ALA A 166 -3.13 12.81 -33.97
CA ALA A 166 -4.23 12.94 -34.93
C ALA A 166 -4.06 12.01 -36.13
N GLU A 167 -2.84 11.89 -36.68
CA GLU A 167 -2.51 10.96 -37.76
C GLU A 167 -2.65 9.49 -37.34
N MET A 168 -2.18 9.15 -36.13
CA MET A 168 -2.22 7.78 -35.60
C MET A 168 -3.55 7.42 -34.92
N LYS A 169 -4.46 8.39 -34.74
CA LYS A 169 -5.73 8.27 -33.99
C LYS A 169 -5.56 7.69 -32.58
N LEU A 170 -4.40 7.93 -31.95
CA LEU A 170 -3.98 7.29 -30.70
C LEU A 170 -3.11 8.23 -29.87
N PHE A 171 -3.32 8.27 -28.55
CA PHE A 171 -2.43 8.94 -27.59
C PHE A 171 -2.11 8.02 -26.42
N TYR A 172 -0.88 8.11 -25.91
CA TYR A 172 -0.46 7.38 -24.73
C TYR A 172 -0.33 8.32 -23.54
N LEU A 173 -1.15 8.09 -22.52
CA LEU A 173 -1.01 8.74 -21.22
C LEU A 173 -0.13 7.85 -20.34
N VAL A 174 0.89 8.45 -19.72
CA VAL A 174 1.77 7.75 -18.77
C VAL A 174 1.88 8.59 -17.51
N ILE A 175 1.77 7.95 -16.35
CA ILE A 175 2.03 8.56 -15.03
C ILE A 175 3.00 7.63 -14.31
N GLY A 176 4.02 8.18 -13.65
CA GLY A 176 4.89 7.36 -12.82
C GLY A 176 5.57 8.14 -11.70
N CYS A 177 6.02 7.44 -10.66
CA CYS A 177 6.73 8.02 -9.53
C CYS A 177 7.76 7.06 -8.96
N TYR A 178 8.82 7.59 -8.36
CA TYR A 178 9.67 6.78 -7.50
C TYR A 178 8.97 6.59 -6.16
N ALA A 179 8.72 5.32 -5.83
CA ALA A 179 8.19 4.90 -4.55
C ALA A 179 9.26 4.11 -3.81
N ALA A 180 9.28 4.27 -2.50
CA ALA A 180 10.15 3.53 -1.61
C ALA A 180 9.34 2.89 -0.49
N ILE A 181 9.71 1.68 -0.09
CA ILE A 181 9.29 1.13 1.20
C ILE A 181 10.50 1.14 2.11
N CYS A 182 10.38 1.90 3.18
CA CYS A 182 11.34 1.99 4.26
C CYS A 182 11.00 0.93 5.30
N MET A 183 11.97 0.12 5.68
CA MET A 183 11.80 -1.00 6.61
C MET A 183 13.00 -1.08 7.57
N PRO A 184 12.82 -1.61 8.80
CA PRO A 184 13.93 -1.83 9.72
C PRO A 184 14.88 -2.94 9.22
N PRO A 185 16.05 -3.12 9.86
CA PRO A 185 16.93 -4.25 9.63
C PRO A 185 16.22 -5.60 9.74
N GLU A 186 16.62 -6.59 8.94
CA GLU A 186 15.97 -7.92 8.90
C GLU A 186 15.86 -8.60 10.27
N ASN A 187 16.89 -8.50 11.10
CA ASN A 187 16.92 -9.07 12.45
C ASN A 187 15.94 -8.39 13.44
N GLU A 188 15.45 -7.19 13.12
CA GLU A 188 14.48 -6.44 13.92
C GLU A 188 13.03 -6.64 13.44
N ARG A 189 12.81 -7.20 12.24
CA ARG A 189 11.48 -7.41 11.63
C ARG A 189 10.71 -8.55 12.30
N LYS A 190 10.16 -8.29 13.48
CA LYS A 190 9.39 -9.26 14.26
C LYS A 190 7.94 -8.80 14.41
N CYS A 191 7.01 -9.74 14.34
CA CYS A 191 5.60 -9.49 14.55
C CYS A 191 4.90 -10.67 15.23
N ILE A 192 3.69 -10.43 15.71
CA ILE A 192 2.70 -11.44 16.06
C ILE A 192 1.65 -11.43 14.97
N ARG A 193 1.18 -12.60 14.55
CA ARG A 193 0.11 -12.74 13.55
C ARG A 193 -1.06 -13.48 14.15
N ILE A 194 -2.26 -12.94 13.98
CA ILE A 194 -3.52 -13.58 14.35
C ILE A 194 -4.32 -13.79 13.07
N LYS A 195 -4.50 -15.03 12.64
CA LYS A 195 -5.35 -15.39 11.52
C LYS A 195 -6.78 -15.55 12.01
N ALA A 196 -7.71 -14.91 11.33
CA ALA A 196 -9.14 -15.02 11.62
C ALA A 196 -9.80 -16.04 10.70
N VAL A 197 -10.55 -16.97 11.27
CA VAL A 197 -11.23 -18.06 10.52
C VAL A 197 -12.70 -18.21 10.93
N ASP A 198 -13.49 -18.79 10.03
CA ASP A 198 -14.95 -18.94 10.18
C ASP A 198 -15.38 -20.34 10.70
N GLY A 199 -14.62 -21.40 10.40
CA GLY A 199 -14.97 -22.81 10.67
C GLY A 199 -14.16 -23.51 11.78
N ILE A 200 -14.64 -24.67 12.28
CA ILE A 200 -14.20 -25.37 13.51
C ILE A 200 -13.58 -26.75 13.25
N THR A 201 -12.38 -26.97 13.79
CA THR A 201 -12.10 -28.15 14.65
C THR A 201 -11.62 -27.62 16.01
N GLN A 202 -11.98 -28.24 17.15
CA GLN A 202 -11.58 -27.73 18.48
C GLN A 202 -10.05 -27.67 18.66
N ASP A 203 -9.31 -28.51 17.94
CA ASP A 203 -7.85 -28.61 18.02
C ASP A 203 -7.09 -27.48 17.29
N THR A 204 -7.78 -26.60 16.57
CA THR A 204 -7.16 -25.59 15.70
C THR A 204 -7.22 -24.16 16.23
N PHE A 205 -7.79 -23.91 17.42
CA PHE A 205 -7.89 -22.56 17.99
C PHE A 205 -6.89 -22.30 19.10
N ASP A 206 -6.19 -21.17 18.98
CA ASP A 206 -5.11 -20.81 19.89
C ASP A 206 -5.53 -19.83 20.99
N LEU A 207 -6.83 -19.56 21.18
CA LEU A 207 -7.32 -18.57 22.14
C LEU A 207 -6.76 -18.80 23.57
N ASP A 208 -6.60 -20.05 23.98
CA ASP A 208 -6.07 -20.41 25.31
C ASP A 208 -4.54 -20.35 25.39
N LYS A 209 -3.85 -20.33 24.24
CA LYS A 209 -2.40 -20.16 24.12
C LYS A 209 -1.99 -18.69 24.07
N ILE A 210 -2.94 -17.77 23.97
CA ILE A 210 -2.69 -16.33 23.94
C ILE A 210 -2.28 -15.86 25.33
N MET A 211 -1.08 -15.31 25.41
CA MET A 211 -0.50 -14.71 26.61
C MET A 211 -0.35 -13.19 26.42
N CYS A 212 0.16 -12.48 27.43
CA CYS A 212 0.43 -11.05 27.30
C CYS A 212 1.50 -10.79 26.23
N ILE A 213 1.35 -9.71 25.46
CA ILE A 213 2.26 -9.41 24.34
C ILE A 213 3.73 -9.28 24.76
N THR A 214 3.98 -8.83 25.98
CA THR A 214 5.32 -8.68 26.56
C THR A 214 6.06 -10.01 26.72
N GLU A 215 5.33 -11.12 26.80
CA GLU A 215 5.90 -12.46 26.97
C GLU A 215 6.49 -13.02 25.67
N TYR A 216 6.01 -12.57 24.50
CA TYR A 216 6.51 -13.01 23.20
C TYR A 216 7.86 -12.40 22.80
N LYS A 217 8.39 -11.44 23.60
CA LYS A 217 9.71 -10.81 23.41
C LYS A 217 9.94 -10.33 21.96
N LEU A 218 8.97 -9.57 21.44
CA LEU A 218 9.08 -8.86 20.16
C LEU A 218 10.26 -7.88 20.19
#